data_AF-A0A957ZWZ1-F1
#
_entry.id   AF-A0A957ZWZ1-F1
#
_cell.length_a   1.000
_cell.length_b   1.000
_cell.length_c   1.000
_cell.angle_alpha   90.00
_cell.angle_beta   90.00
_cell.angle_gamma   90.00
#
_symmetry.space_group_name_H-M   'P 1'
#
loop_
_entity.id
_entity.type
_entity.pdbx_description
1 polymer ?
#
loop_
_entity_poly.entity_id
_entity_poly.type
_entity_poly.pdbx_seq_one_letter_code
_entity_poly.pdbx_strand_id
1 'polypeptide(L)'
;MARVELQITRRTFLKSALAGGGGLALAACGLEPAQAAAGVDLSPTWFREGKIKTSYTCCSMCPWSCGIVVQSVDGVVHKVDGNPADPK
;
A
#
# COMPACT_ATOMS: atom_id res chain seq x y z
N MET A 1 -10.55 -27.57 41.40
CA MET A 1 -9.83 -27.51 40.11
C MET A 1 -9.53 -26.06 39.82
N ALA A 2 -8.25 -25.67 39.76
CA ALA A 2 -7.87 -24.29 39.51
C ALA A 2 -8.19 -23.93 38.05
N ARG A 3 -9.03 -22.92 37.84
CA ARG A 3 -9.35 -22.40 36.51
C ARG A 3 -8.24 -21.42 36.13
N VAL A 4 -7.42 -21.77 35.14
CA VAL A 4 -6.40 -20.87 34.60
C VAL A 4 -7.11 -19.83 33.74
N GLU A 5 -7.16 -18.59 34.22
CA GLU A 5 -7.69 -17.45 33.45
C GLU A 5 -6.61 -17.03 32.43
N LEU A 6 -6.62 -17.63 31.24
CA LEU A 6 -5.73 -17.23 30.16
C LEU A 6 -6.20 -15.87 29.62
N GLN A 7 -5.49 -14.79 29.98
CA GLN A 7 -5.67 -13.44 29.44
C GLN A 7 -5.24 -13.39 27.96
N ILE A 8 -6.00 -14.06 27.09
CA ILE A 8 -5.76 -14.10 25.65
C ILE A 8 -6.40 -12.87 25.04
N THR A 9 -5.58 -11.83 24.85
CA THR A 9 -5.97 -10.69 24.02
C THR A 9 -5.74 -11.01 22.54
N ARG A 10 -6.46 -10.34 21.64
CA ARG A 10 -6.22 -10.42 20.17
C ARG A 10 -4.74 -10.27 19.81
N ARG A 11 -4.03 -9.38 20.51
CA ARG A 11 -2.60 -9.13 20.27
C ARG A 11 -1.72 -10.29 20.72
N THR A 12 -2.00 -10.91 21.87
CA THR A 12 -1.25 -12.06 22.38
C THR A 12 -1.45 -13.29 21.48
N PHE A 13 -2.68 -13.49 20.99
CA PHE A 13 -3.00 -14.56 20.05
C PHE A 13 -2.27 -14.40 18.71
N LEU A 14 -2.29 -13.21 18.11
CA LEU A 14 -1.58 -12.97 16.85
C LEU A 14 -0.06 -13.13 17.00
N LYS A 15 0.50 -12.73 18.14
CA LYS A 15 1.94 -12.92 18.43
C LYS A 15 2.32 -14.40 18.52
N SER A 16 1.54 -15.21 19.25
CA SER A 16 1.82 -16.64 19.37
C SER A 16 1.60 -17.38 18.06
N ALA A 17 0.58 -17.01 17.29
CA ALA A 17 0.32 -17.58 15.96
C ALA A 17 1.45 -17.24 14.97
N LEU A 18 1.96 -16.00 14.98
CA LEU A 18 3.08 -15.61 14.12
C LEU A 18 4.38 -16.32 14.52
N ALA A 19 4.65 -16.44 15.83
CA ALA A 19 5.84 -17.12 16.33
C ALA A 19 5.80 -18.63 16.05
N GLY A 20 4.64 -19.28 16.24
CA GLY A 20 4.48 -20.72 16.01
C GLY A 20 4.35 -21.10 14.54
N GLY A 21 3.54 -20.35 13.78
CA GLY A 21 3.27 -20.64 12.36
C GLY A 21 4.32 -20.07 11.41
N GLY A 22 4.85 -18.88 11.69
CA GLY A 22 5.85 -18.23 10.84
C GLY A 22 7.19 -18.97 10.83
N GLY A 23 7.64 -19.49 11.97
CA GLY A 23 8.88 -20.26 12.07
C GLY A 23 8.85 -21.57 11.27
N LEU A 24 7.70 -22.29 11.28
CA LEU A 24 7.53 -23.51 10.50
C LEU A 24 7.44 -23.24 9.00
N ALA A 25 6.76 -22.16 8.59
CA ALA A 25 6.66 -21.79 7.18
C ALA A 25 8.02 -21.38 6.58
N LEU A 26 8.83 -20.62 7.33
CA LEU A 26 10.17 -20.21 6.87
C LEU A 26 11.12 -21.41 6.74
N ALA A 27 11.02 -22.39 7.62
CA ALA A 27 11.84 -23.61 7.56
C ALA A 27 11.42 -24.55 6.42
N ALA A 28 10.11 -24.63 6.12
CA ALA A 28 9.58 -25.50 5.07
C ALA A 28 9.77 -24.92 3.65
N CYS A 29 9.83 -23.60 3.51
CA CYS A 29 9.80 -22.95 2.19
C CYS A 29 11.17 -22.70 1.54
N GLY A 30 12.30 -23.05 2.18
CA GLY A 30 13.63 -22.90 1.57
C GLY A 30 13.87 -21.49 1.02
N LEU A 31 14.20 -20.54 1.90
CA LEU A 31 14.47 -19.16 1.50
C LEU A 31 15.74 -19.10 0.63
N GLU A 32 15.55 -19.17 -0.68
CA GLU A 32 16.58 -18.77 -1.63
C GLU A 32 16.80 -17.26 -1.49
N PRO A 33 18.05 -16.80 -1.38
CA PRO A 33 18.34 -15.38 -1.30
C PRO A 33 17.84 -14.71 -2.57
N ALA A 34 16.86 -13.81 -2.43
CA ALA A 34 16.38 -13.01 -3.53
C ALA A 34 17.56 -12.23 -4.11
N GLN A 35 17.99 -12.58 -5.32
CA GLN A 35 18.98 -11.81 -6.05
C GLN A 35 18.37 -10.42 -6.28
N ALA A 36 18.92 -9.42 -5.60
CA ALA A 36 18.55 -8.03 -5.84
C ALA A 36 18.73 -7.76 -7.33
N ALA A 37 17.62 -7.50 -8.04
CA ALA A 37 17.67 -7.06 -9.42
C ALA A 37 18.34 -5.68 -9.46
N ALA A 38 19.66 -5.68 -9.57
CA ALA A 38 20.43 -4.48 -9.77
C ALA A 38 20.10 -3.95 -11.17
N GLY A 39 19.37 -2.83 -11.24
CA GLY A 39 19.23 -2.07 -12.49
C GLY A 39 17.82 -1.67 -12.90
N VAL A 40 16.77 -1.98 -12.14
CA VAL A 40 15.44 -1.39 -12.44
C VAL A 40 15.36 -0.03 -11.76
N ASP A 41 15.58 1.03 -12.55
CA ASP A 41 15.20 2.38 -12.12
C ASP A 41 13.67 2.44 -12.06
N LEU A 42 13.13 2.30 -10.84
CA LEU A 42 11.69 2.37 -10.57
C LEU A 42 11.19 3.82 -10.50
N SER A 43 12.03 4.80 -10.86
CA SER A 43 11.62 6.19 -10.90
C SER A 43 10.52 6.37 -11.95
N PRO A 44 9.36 6.93 -11.57
CA PRO A 44 8.27 7.10 -12.51
C PRO A 44 8.66 8.09 -13.62
N THR A 45 8.72 7.63 -14.88
CA THR A 45 9.20 8.43 -16.04
C THR A 45 8.11 9.22 -16.76
N TRP A 46 6.84 9.04 -16.39
CA TRP A 46 5.67 9.61 -17.07
C TRP A 46 5.75 11.13 -17.30
N PHE A 47 6.41 11.87 -16.42
CA PHE A 47 6.56 13.33 -16.55
C PHE A 47 7.44 13.76 -17.73
N ARG A 48 8.15 12.83 -18.38
CA ARG A 48 8.99 13.05 -19.57
C ARG A 48 8.39 12.49 -20.86
N GLU A 49 7.34 11.68 -20.75
CA GLU A 49 6.78 10.90 -21.87
C GLU A 49 5.88 11.73 -22.79
N GLY A 50 5.35 12.85 -22.30
CA GLY A 50 4.47 13.69 -23.11
C GLY A 50 3.95 14.93 -22.39
N LYS A 51 2.96 15.57 -23.01
CA LYS A 51 2.31 16.76 -22.45
C LYS A 51 1.41 16.36 -21.27
N ILE A 52 1.74 16.86 -20.09
CA ILE A 52 0.93 16.68 -18.88
C ILE A 52 -0.37 17.48 -19.02
N LYS A 53 -1.50 16.79 -18.93
CA LYS A 53 -2.83 17.38 -18.83
C LYS A 53 -3.29 17.34 -17.38
N THR A 54 -3.46 18.53 -16.80
CA THR A 54 -4.00 18.70 -15.45
C THR A 54 -5.51 18.90 -15.53
N SER A 55 -6.26 18.10 -14.77
CA SER A 55 -7.71 18.19 -14.66
C SER A 55 -8.15 18.24 -13.20
N TYR A 56 -9.29 18.88 -12.94
CA TYR A 56 -9.86 19.02 -11.60
C TYR A 56 -11.13 18.19 -11.53
N THR A 57 -11.21 17.30 -10.55
CA THR A 57 -12.35 16.39 -10.36
C THR A 57 -12.55 16.07 -8.88
N CYS A 58 -13.54 15.26 -8.55
CA CYS A 58 -13.79 14.75 -7.21
C CYS A 58 -13.55 13.24 -7.12
N CYS A 59 -12.99 12.78 -5.99
CA CYS A 59 -12.72 11.37 -5.73
C CYS A 59 -13.97 10.64 -5.25
N SER A 60 -14.45 9.64 -5.99
CA SER A 60 -15.66 8.87 -5.65
C SER A 60 -15.38 7.55 -4.92
N MET A 61 -14.23 7.40 -4.26
CA MET A 61 -13.90 6.17 -3.51
C MET A 61 -14.70 6.05 -2.20
N CYS A 62 -15.11 7.19 -1.64
CA CYS A 62 -15.93 7.26 -0.44
C CYS A 62 -16.99 8.37 -0.58
N PRO A 63 -18.01 8.41 0.31
CA PRO A 63 -19.08 9.42 0.24
C PRO A 63 -18.60 10.87 0.39
N TRP A 64 -17.37 11.10 0.86
CA TRP A 64 -16.83 12.44 1.14
C TRP A 64 -16.55 13.28 -0.12
N SER A 65 -16.28 12.62 -1.25
CA SER A 65 -16.06 13.28 -2.55
C SER A 65 -15.01 14.40 -2.53
N CYS A 66 -13.79 14.10 -2.02
CA CYS A 66 -12.69 15.08 -1.92
C CYS A 66 -12.32 15.66 -3.29
N GLY A 67 -12.06 16.96 -3.36
CA GLY A 67 -11.53 17.61 -4.56
C GLY A 67 -10.08 17.21 -4.83
N ILE A 68 -9.79 16.79 -6.06
CA ILE A 68 -8.48 16.29 -6.48
C ILE A 68 -8.00 16.93 -7.78
N VAL A 69 -6.68 17.03 -7.90
CA VAL A 69 -5.96 17.46 -9.10
C VAL A 69 -5.35 16.22 -9.73
N VAL A 70 -5.70 15.95 -10.98
CA VAL A 70 -5.30 14.75 -11.70
C VAL A 70 -4.38 15.11 -12.85
N GLN A 71 -3.20 14.51 -12.85
CA GLN A 71 -2.20 14.65 -13.90
C GLN A 71 -2.22 13.41 -14.79
N SER A 72 -2.46 13.65 -16.09
CA SER A 72 -2.55 12.59 -17.10
C SER A 72 -1.60 12.86 -18.26
N VAL A 73 -1.08 11.78 -18.84
CA VAL A 73 -0.22 11.77 -20.03
C VAL A 73 -0.82 10.77 -21.00
N ASP A 74 -1.04 11.18 -22.25
CA ASP A 74 -1.65 10.34 -23.30
C ASP A 74 -2.96 9.64 -22.90
N GLY A 75 -3.75 10.28 -22.04
CA GLY A 75 -5.03 9.77 -21.57
C GLY A 75 -4.94 8.81 -20.37
N VAL A 76 -3.74 8.50 -19.89
CA VAL A 76 -3.50 7.69 -18.70
C VAL A 76 -3.25 8.60 -17.50
N VAL A 77 -3.91 8.30 -16.37
CA VAL A 77 -3.70 9.01 -15.11
C VAL A 77 -2.47 8.43 -14.40
N HIS A 78 -1.49 9.28 -14.11
CA HIS A 78 -0.25 8.86 -13.43
C HIS A 78 -0.11 9.39 -12.01
N LYS A 79 -0.73 10.55 -11.71
CA LYS A 79 -0.65 11.16 -10.40
C LYS A 79 -1.94 11.87 -10.03
N VAL A 80 -2.37 11.67 -8.79
CA VAL A 80 -3.53 12.32 -8.19
C VAL A 80 -3.07 13.00 -6.91
N ASP A 81 -3.25 14.31 -6.83
CA ASP A 81 -2.96 15.13 -5.66
C ASP A 81 -4.27 15.72 -5.11
N GLY A 82 -4.27 16.13 -3.84
CA GLY A 82 -5.39 16.89 -3.28
C GLY A 82 -5.48 18.28 -3.90
N ASN A 83 -6.69 18.78 -4.13
CA ASN A 83 -6.88 20.15 -4.59
C ASN A 83 -6.73 21.12 -3.41
N PRO A 84 -5.70 21.99 -3.36
CA PRO A 84 -5.52 22.93 -2.25
C PRO A 84 -6.63 23.99 -2.16
N ALA A 85 -7.44 24.14 -3.21
CA ALA A 85 -8.61 25.01 -3.22
C ALA A 85 -9.91 24.30 -2.76
N ASP A 86 -9.91 22.98 -2.58
CA ASP A 86 -11.07 22.29 -2.01
C ASP A 86 -11.06 22.48 -0.49
N PRO A 87 -12.16 22.99 0.09
CA PRO A 87 -12.22 23.31 1.52
C PRO A 87 -12.48 22.09 2.43
N LYS A 88 -12.63 20.90 1.86
CA LYS A 88 -12.91 19.66 2.58
C LYS A 88 -11.63 18.88 2.86
#